data_AF-A0ABD3PL82-F1
#
_entry.id   AF-A0ABD3PL82-F1
#
_cell.length_a   1.000
_cell.length_b   1.000
_cell.length_c   1.000
_cell.angle_alpha   90.00
_cell.angle_beta   90.00
_cell.angle_gamma   90.00
#
_symmetry.space_group_name_H-M   'P 1'
#
loop_
_entity.id
_entity.type
_entity.pdbx_description
1 polymer ?
#
loop_
_entity_poly.entity_id
_entity_poly.type
_entity_poly.pdbx_seq_one_letter_code
_entity_poly.pdbx_strand_id
1 'polypeptide(L)'
;MSSKSTPSNNDEETALKKRKETAAKLSAMFASSNDSNGNDNGSIKPLSEIGGDFTPCSLVEIQKRMKGLMDALPKVLPGVPEENDINDSSFTDNTPSHQAIKSFASSLQIVIEQYNLLLSLVSSATYKWGVDRSGASQQNLSVMVSELQQCQEMISTTVSGRLSNVLCPAVDVLVGEVEIIRGGSGNNDNDGDDARNKKRKLNKESNNSSSGTDHNNSERRINHYIRAQVDPAYVHLSHVILARNAEMIRHTVATSIFTAQQVISDYLKAMQKDTGDYGHNSFNL
;
A
#
# COMPACT_ATOMS: atom_id res chain seq x y z
N MET A 1 -0.52 -49.28 35.42
CA MET A 1 0.50 -48.68 36.31
C MET A 1 1.67 -48.25 35.45
N SER A 2 1.72 -46.97 35.05
CA SER A 2 2.86 -46.39 34.32
C SER A 2 3.43 -45.25 35.14
N SER A 3 4.66 -45.44 35.60
CA SER A 3 5.45 -44.50 36.39
C SER A 3 5.98 -43.37 35.52
N LYS A 4 5.58 -42.13 35.80
CA LYS A 4 6.20 -40.90 35.30
C LYS A 4 7.50 -40.65 36.07
N SER A 5 8.63 -40.62 35.37
CA SER A 5 9.92 -40.14 35.88
C SER A 5 9.98 -38.62 35.78
N THR A 6 10.21 -37.95 36.91
CA THR A 6 10.52 -36.53 37.01
C THR A 6 12.00 -36.29 36.69
N PRO A 7 12.38 -35.29 35.86
CA PRO A 7 13.77 -34.97 35.59
C PRO A 7 14.43 -34.23 36.76
N SER A 8 15.74 -34.44 36.91
CA SER A 8 16.58 -34.00 38.02
C SER A 8 17.00 -32.52 37.87
N ASN A 9 17.01 -31.79 38.99
CA ASN A 9 17.35 -30.35 39.08
C ASN A 9 18.73 -29.96 38.54
N ASN A 10 19.62 -30.91 38.25
CA ASN A 10 20.96 -30.61 37.73
C ASN A 10 20.99 -30.25 36.23
N ASP A 11 19.93 -30.54 35.48
CA ASP A 11 19.87 -30.31 34.03
C ASP A 11 19.43 -28.87 33.67
N GLU A 12 18.74 -28.16 34.57
CA GLU A 12 18.32 -26.77 34.35
C GLU A 12 19.48 -25.77 34.52
N GLU A 13 20.40 -26.03 35.45
CA GLU A 13 21.48 -25.08 35.75
C GLU A 13 22.55 -25.03 34.64
N THR A 14 22.76 -26.16 33.94
CA THR A 14 23.65 -26.23 32.78
C THR A 14 23.04 -25.61 31.51
N ALA A 15 21.71 -25.64 31.36
CA ALA A 15 21.01 -24.99 30.25
C ALA A 15 21.02 -23.46 30.36
N LEU A 16 20.93 -22.91 31.57
CA LEU A 16 20.98 -21.46 31.83
C LEU A 16 22.36 -20.85 31.60
N LYS A 17 23.45 -21.57 31.91
CA LYS A 17 24.83 -21.13 31.59
C LYS A 17 25.08 -21.09 30.08
N LYS A 18 24.64 -22.10 29.32
CA LYS A 18 24.77 -22.12 27.84
C LYS A 18 24.00 -20.99 27.15
N ARG A 19 22.85 -20.56 27.69
CA ARG A 19 22.06 -19.43 27.14
C ARG A 19 22.71 -18.07 27.38
N LYS A 20 23.37 -17.86 28.53
CA LYS A 20 24.09 -16.60 28.81
C LYS A 20 25.35 -16.45 27.96
N GLU A 21 26.05 -17.56 27.69
CA GLU A 21 27.27 -17.54 26.89
C GLU A 21 26.98 -17.30 25.39
N THR A 22 25.87 -17.82 24.87
CA THR A 22 25.42 -17.55 23.49
C THR A 22 24.92 -16.12 23.30
N ALA A 23 24.25 -15.52 24.29
CA ALA A 23 23.83 -14.13 24.25
C ALA A 23 25.02 -13.15 24.24
N ALA A 24 26.06 -13.43 25.04
CA ALA A 24 27.29 -12.62 25.04
C ALA A 24 28.06 -12.74 23.72
N LYS A 25 28.10 -13.94 23.11
CA LYS A 25 28.75 -14.16 21.81
C LYS A 25 28.02 -13.48 20.65
N LEU A 26 26.68 -13.46 20.67
CA LEU A 26 25.86 -12.72 19.70
C LEU A 26 26.03 -11.21 19.84
N SER A 27 26.10 -10.68 21.07
CA SER A 27 26.30 -9.25 21.28
C SER A 27 27.69 -8.76 20.86
N ALA A 28 28.73 -9.59 21.00
CA ALA A 28 30.08 -9.27 20.51
C ALA A 28 30.19 -9.35 18.97
N MET A 29 29.37 -10.18 18.32
CA MET A 29 29.32 -10.29 16.85
C MET A 29 28.71 -9.06 16.17
N PHE A 30 27.84 -8.31 16.87
CA PHE A 30 27.24 -7.07 16.34
C PHE A 30 28.07 -5.81 16.58
N ALA A 31 29.10 -5.85 17.45
CA ALA A 31 29.88 -4.68 17.82
C ALA A 31 31.17 -4.49 17.01
N SER A 32 31.49 -5.41 16.09
CA SER A 32 32.79 -5.43 15.40
C SER A 32 32.65 -5.57 13.88
N SER A 33 32.04 -4.57 13.25
CA SER A 33 32.12 -4.32 11.81
C SER A 33 32.07 -2.82 11.54
N ASN A 34 33.16 -2.13 11.87
CA ASN A 34 33.44 -0.80 11.36
C ASN A 34 34.83 -0.80 10.75
N ASP A 35 34.89 -1.19 9.48
CA ASP A 35 35.98 -0.81 8.60
C ASP A 35 35.49 -0.77 7.14
N SER A 36 35.19 0.45 6.70
CA SER A 36 35.76 1.04 5.49
C SER A 36 35.78 0.16 4.23
N ASN A 37 34.66 0.07 3.51
CA ASN A 37 34.74 -0.02 2.05
C ASN A 37 33.48 0.54 1.37
N GLY A 38 33.69 1.52 0.48
CA GLY A 38 32.64 2.24 -0.22
C GLY A 38 31.85 1.32 -1.15
N ASN A 39 30.65 0.94 -0.72
CA ASN A 39 29.60 0.49 -1.62
C ASN A 39 28.29 1.05 -1.11
N ASP A 40 27.97 2.25 -1.60
CA ASP A 40 26.84 3.08 -1.20
C ASP A 40 25.53 2.49 -1.74
N ASN A 41 25.14 1.37 -1.15
CA ASN A 41 23.86 0.69 -1.37
C ASN A 41 22.89 1.14 -0.28
N GLY A 42 22.24 2.29 -0.50
CA GLY A 42 20.83 2.54 -0.17
C GLY A 42 20.29 2.20 1.23
N SER A 43 21.13 2.02 2.25
CA SER A 43 20.71 1.71 3.62
C SER A 43 20.12 2.96 4.26
N ILE A 44 18.80 3.01 4.38
CA ILE A 44 18.09 4.09 5.09
C ILE A 44 18.44 3.97 6.57
N LYS A 45 19.29 4.88 7.07
CA LYS A 45 19.57 5.01 8.51
C LYS A 45 18.32 5.51 9.25
N PRO A 46 18.05 5.05 10.49
CA PRO A 46 16.92 5.54 11.29
C PRO A 46 17.01 7.05 11.55
N LEU A 47 15.87 7.74 11.57
CA LEU A 47 15.77 9.20 11.72
C LEU A 47 16.50 9.78 12.94
N SER A 48 16.67 8.99 14.00
CA SER A 48 17.40 9.37 15.22
C SER A 48 18.90 9.57 15.02
N GLU A 49 19.46 9.05 13.92
CA GLU A 49 20.88 9.21 13.55
C GLU A 49 21.09 10.27 12.46
N ILE A 50 20.04 10.98 12.05
CA ILE A 50 20.14 12.14 11.15
C ILE A 50 20.71 13.29 11.98
N GLY A 51 22.01 13.22 12.24
CA GLY A 51 22.81 14.32 12.77
C GLY A 51 22.95 15.46 11.77
N GLY A 52 23.80 16.43 12.08
CA GLY A 52 24.05 17.63 11.24
C GLY A 52 24.55 17.37 9.82
N ASP A 53 24.84 16.11 9.45
CA ASP A 53 25.36 15.69 8.14
C ASP A 53 24.25 15.19 7.19
N PHE A 54 23.01 15.64 7.36
CA PHE A 54 21.93 15.28 6.44
C PHE A 54 22.17 15.86 5.04
N THR A 55 22.49 15.00 4.08
CA THR A 55 22.54 15.37 2.67
C THR A 55 21.23 14.98 1.98
N PRO A 56 20.43 15.94 1.46
CA PRO A 56 19.22 15.62 0.73
C PRO A 56 19.57 14.84 -0.55
N CYS A 57 18.68 13.93 -0.95
CA CYS A 57 18.88 13.11 -2.15
C CYS A 57 18.94 14.02 -3.40
N SER A 58 20.02 13.90 -4.15
CA SER A 58 20.20 14.70 -5.36
C SER A 58 19.33 14.20 -6.51
N LEU A 59 19.01 15.08 -7.46
CA LEU A 59 18.21 14.68 -8.63
C LEU A 59 18.90 13.61 -9.50
N VAL A 60 20.24 13.60 -9.51
CA VAL A 60 21.05 12.56 -10.18
C VAL A 60 20.92 11.20 -9.49
N GLU A 61 20.91 11.18 -8.15
CA GLU A 61 20.66 9.95 -7.39
C GLU A 61 19.25 9.42 -7.62
N ILE A 62 18.24 10.31 -7.61
CA ILE A 62 16.85 9.94 -7.90
C ILE A 62 16.78 9.28 -9.28
N GLN A 63 17.38 9.88 -10.30
CA GLN A 63 17.43 9.32 -11.65
C GLN A 63 18.10 7.93 -11.68
N LYS A 64 19.24 7.77 -11.00
CA LYS A 64 19.95 6.48 -10.91
C LYS A 64 19.10 5.42 -10.23
N ARG A 65 18.39 5.78 -9.15
CA ARG A 65 17.49 4.87 -8.43
C ARG A 65 16.27 4.49 -9.29
N MET A 66 15.69 5.41 -10.06
CA MET A 66 14.61 5.10 -11.02
C MET A 66 15.06 4.08 -12.07
N LYS A 67 16.29 4.21 -12.59
CA LYS A 67 16.85 3.19 -13.49
C LYS A 67 16.92 1.81 -12.84
N GLY A 68 17.33 1.75 -11.57
CA GLY A 68 17.34 0.50 -10.80
C GLY A 68 15.95 -0.13 -10.61
N LEU A 69 14.89 0.69 -10.55
CA LEU A 69 13.51 0.18 -10.48
C LEU A 69 13.08 -0.57 -11.74
N MET A 70 13.57 -0.18 -12.92
CA MET A 70 13.29 -0.90 -14.16
C MET A 70 13.82 -2.34 -14.11
N ASP A 71 15.01 -2.52 -13.54
CA ASP A 71 15.63 -3.84 -13.39
C ASP A 71 14.92 -4.71 -12.35
N ALA A 72 14.25 -4.07 -11.38
CA ALA A 72 13.49 -4.70 -10.30
C ALA A 72 12.06 -5.10 -10.68
N LEU A 73 11.57 -4.72 -11.87
CA LEU A 73 10.24 -5.10 -12.32
C LEU A 73 10.09 -6.64 -12.44
N PRO A 74 8.90 -7.19 -12.13
CA PRO A 74 8.67 -8.62 -12.19
C PRO A 74 8.81 -9.13 -13.64
N LYS A 75 9.84 -9.95 -13.89
CA LYS A 75 10.14 -10.52 -15.21
C LYS A 75 9.26 -11.72 -15.53
N VAL A 76 8.96 -12.52 -14.51
CA VAL A 76 8.09 -13.70 -14.62
C VAL A 76 6.64 -13.24 -14.63
N LEU A 77 5.93 -13.57 -15.70
CA LEU A 77 4.50 -13.31 -15.81
C LEU A 77 3.72 -14.47 -15.18
N PRO A 78 2.65 -14.19 -14.42
CA PRO A 78 1.82 -15.24 -13.87
C PRO A 78 1.03 -15.95 -14.98
N GLY A 79 0.82 -17.26 -14.81
CA GLY A 79 -0.12 -18.01 -15.65
C GLY A 79 -1.57 -17.59 -15.41
N VAL A 80 -2.41 -17.69 -16.43
CA VAL A 80 -3.85 -17.44 -16.30
C VAL A 80 -4.50 -18.66 -15.63
N PRO A 81 -5.24 -18.49 -14.51
CA PRO A 81 -5.99 -19.59 -13.88
C PRO A 81 -7.06 -20.15 -14.83
N GLU A 82 -7.37 -21.43 -14.72
CA GLU A 82 -8.42 -22.06 -15.54
C GLU A 82 -9.82 -21.74 -14.98
N GLU A 83 -10.83 -21.63 -15.87
CA GLU A 83 -12.21 -21.29 -15.49
C GLU A 83 -12.88 -22.36 -14.61
N ASN A 84 -12.36 -23.59 -14.63
CA ASN A 84 -12.90 -24.72 -13.86
C ASN A 84 -12.58 -24.66 -12.36
N ASP A 85 -11.64 -23.80 -11.93
CA ASP A 85 -11.20 -23.69 -10.54
C ASP A 85 -12.29 -23.14 -9.58
N ILE A 86 -13.39 -22.59 -10.12
CA ILE A 86 -14.49 -22.01 -9.32
C ILE A 86 -15.39 -23.11 -8.72
N ASN A 87 -15.53 -24.26 -9.39
CA ASN A 87 -16.49 -25.31 -9.02
C ASN A 87 -15.94 -26.35 -8.05
N ASP A 88 -14.64 -26.33 -7.78
CA ASP A 88 -14.08 -27.21 -6.77
C ASP A 88 -14.43 -26.69 -5.38
N SER A 89 -15.08 -27.53 -4.58
CA SER A 89 -15.45 -27.27 -3.19
C SER A 89 -14.25 -26.91 -2.27
N SER A 90 -13.04 -26.97 -2.81
CA SER A 90 -11.78 -26.56 -2.20
C SER A 90 -11.33 -25.14 -2.58
N PHE A 91 -12.22 -24.26 -3.08
CA PHE A 91 -11.90 -22.85 -3.35
C PHE A 91 -11.31 -22.18 -2.11
N THR A 92 -10.00 -22.21 -2.05
CA THR A 92 -9.17 -21.66 -1.01
C THR A 92 -8.22 -20.74 -1.73
N ASP A 93 -8.05 -19.55 -1.16
CA ASP A 93 -7.30 -18.42 -1.70
C ASP A 93 -5.77 -18.69 -1.86
N ASN A 94 -5.38 -19.97 -1.75
CA ASN A 94 -4.04 -20.54 -1.67
C ASN A 94 -3.72 -21.51 -2.83
N THR A 95 -4.48 -21.50 -3.92
CA THR A 95 -4.06 -22.27 -5.10
C THR A 95 -2.70 -21.77 -5.60
N PRO A 96 -1.82 -22.64 -6.11
CA PRO A 96 -0.49 -22.23 -6.58
C PRO A 96 -0.55 -21.15 -7.67
N SER A 97 -1.58 -21.18 -8.51
CA SER A 97 -1.83 -20.17 -9.56
C SER A 97 -2.16 -18.80 -8.95
N HIS A 98 -3.05 -18.74 -7.95
CA HIS A 98 -3.37 -17.49 -7.26
C HIS A 98 -2.18 -16.96 -6.47
N GLN A 99 -1.38 -17.83 -5.86
CA GLN A 99 -0.16 -17.43 -5.16
C GLN A 99 0.87 -16.78 -6.09
N ALA A 100 1.07 -17.32 -7.30
CA ALA A 100 1.95 -16.73 -8.29
C ALA A 100 1.47 -15.33 -8.72
N ILE A 101 0.16 -15.15 -8.90
CA ILE A 101 -0.46 -13.86 -9.22
C ILE A 101 -0.29 -12.86 -8.08
N LYS A 102 -0.53 -13.27 -6.83
CA LYS A 102 -0.30 -12.44 -5.64
C LYS A 102 1.17 -12.04 -5.52
N SER A 103 2.10 -12.97 -5.74
CA SER A 103 3.54 -12.67 -5.74
C SER A 103 3.93 -11.65 -6.81
N PHE A 104 3.38 -11.78 -8.02
CA PHE A 104 3.54 -10.80 -9.10
C PHE A 104 2.99 -9.43 -8.68
N ALA A 105 1.76 -9.40 -8.17
CA ALA A 105 1.08 -8.19 -7.73
C ALA A 105 1.85 -7.47 -6.61
N SER A 106 2.32 -8.20 -5.59
CA SER A 106 3.11 -7.66 -4.49
C SER A 106 4.45 -7.10 -4.97
N SER A 107 5.14 -7.82 -5.87
CA SER A 107 6.42 -7.35 -6.42
C SER A 107 6.23 -6.06 -7.22
N LEU A 108 5.18 -5.98 -8.04
CA LEU A 108 4.86 -4.78 -8.79
C LEU A 108 4.46 -3.62 -7.88
N GLN A 109 3.65 -3.88 -6.85
CA GLN A 109 3.25 -2.89 -5.86
C GLN A 109 4.46 -2.27 -5.15
N ILE A 110 5.44 -3.08 -4.74
CA ILE A 110 6.69 -2.60 -4.12
C ILE A 110 7.42 -1.64 -5.06
N VAL A 111 7.54 -1.98 -6.35
CA VAL A 111 8.19 -1.10 -7.34
C VAL A 111 7.43 0.22 -7.51
N ILE A 112 6.10 0.16 -7.58
CA ILE A 112 5.24 1.37 -7.70
C ILE A 112 5.36 2.26 -6.46
N GLU A 113 5.39 1.68 -5.26
CA GLU A 113 5.59 2.42 -4.00
C GLU A 113 6.95 3.11 -3.99
N GLN A 114 8.02 2.38 -4.32
CA GLN A 114 9.36 2.97 -4.41
C GLN A 114 9.43 4.07 -5.46
N TYR A 115 8.79 3.89 -6.62
CA TYR A 115 8.67 4.93 -7.64
C TYR A 115 7.99 6.20 -7.11
N ASN A 116 6.84 6.05 -6.44
CA ASN A 116 6.11 7.17 -5.85
C ASN A 116 6.92 7.89 -4.76
N LEU A 117 7.69 7.15 -3.96
CA LEU A 117 8.59 7.72 -2.96
C LEU A 117 9.76 8.48 -3.61
N LEU A 118 10.29 8.02 -4.74
CA LEU A 118 11.32 8.76 -5.46
C LEU A 118 10.77 10.05 -6.08
N LEU A 119 9.55 10.01 -6.62
CA LEU A 119 8.89 11.20 -7.16
C LEU A 119 8.67 12.28 -6.11
N SER A 120 8.28 11.91 -4.89
CA SER A 120 8.05 12.90 -3.82
C SER A 120 9.32 13.66 -3.44
N LEU A 121 10.50 13.08 -3.67
CA LEU A 121 11.81 13.72 -3.44
C LEU A 121 12.21 14.72 -4.53
N VAL A 122 11.60 14.68 -5.72
CA VAL A 122 11.94 15.58 -6.84
C VAL A 122 11.68 17.04 -6.47
N SER A 123 10.59 17.32 -5.75
CA SER A 123 10.26 18.68 -5.29
C SER A 123 11.35 19.26 -4.39
N SER A 124 11.81 18.49 -3.40
CA SER A 124 12.92 18.90 -2.53
C SER A 124 14.25 19.01 -3.27
N ALA A 125 14.54 18.08 -4.18
CA ALA A 125 15.80 18.05 -4.92
C ALA A 125 15.93 19.19 -5.94
N THR A 126 14.81 19.73 -6.41
CA THR A 126 14.79 20.83 -7.38
C THR A 126 14.63 22.19 -6.73
N TYR A 127 14.34 22.26 -5.43
CA TYR A 127 14.07 23.51 -4.73
C TYR A 127 15.23 24.51 -4.89
N LYS A 128 14.89 25.71 -5.40
CA LYS A 128 15.74 26.89 -5.39
C LYS A 128 14.86 28.09 -5.05
N TRP A 129 15.41 29.08 -4.36
CA TRP A 129 14.67 30.31 -4.08
C TRP A 129 14.35 31.03 -5.40
N GLY A 130 13.17 31.64 -5.50
CA GLY A 130 12.59 32.08 -6.78
C GLY A 130 13.39 33.13 -7.56
N VAL A 131 14.30 33.85 -6.88
CA VAL A 131 15.22 34.80 -7.51
C VAL A 131 16.44 34.14 -8.17
N ASP A 132 16.72 32.87 -7.85
CA ASP A 132 17.89 32.13 -8.32
C ASP A 132 17.64 31.32 -9.60
N ARG A 133 16.44 31.44 -10.19
CA ARG A 133 16.03 30.69 -11.38
C ARG A 133 15.90 31.61 -12.59
N SER A 134 16.56 31.25 -13.68
CA SER A 134 16.30 31.83 -14.99
C SER A 134 14.87 31.48 -15.44
N GLY A 135 14.25 32.32 -16.27
CA GLY A 135 12.94 32.01 -16.86
C GLY A 135 12.92 30.68 -17.63
N ALA A 136 14.02 30.36 -18.32
CA ALA A 136 14.21 29.09 -19.02
C ALA A 136 14.25 27.90 -18.05
N SER A 137 14.96 28.02 -16.93
CA SER A 137 15.02 26.96 -15.91
C SER A 137 13.66 26.65 -15.29
N GLN A 138 12.83 27.68 -15.10
CA GLN A 138 11.48 27.53 -14.57
C GLN A 138 10.55 26.84 -15.58
N GLN A 139 10.66 27.16 -16.88
CA GLN A 139 9.92 26.48 -17.94
C GLN A 139 10.30 24.99 -18.03
N ASN A 140 11.60 24.68 -18.04
CA ASN A 140 12.11 23.31 -18.08
C ASN A 140 11.64 22.49 -16.86
N LEU A 141 11.63 23.10 -15.67
CA LEU A 141 11.08 22.45 -14.47
C LEU A 141 9.57 22.21 -14.60
N SER A 142 8.82 23.18 -15.12
CA SER A 142 7.37 23.03 -15.31
C SER A 142 7.03 21.87 -16.24
N VAL A 143 7.77 21.73 -17.36
CA VAL A 143 7.62 20.60 -18.28
C VAL A 143 7.97 19.29 -17.58
N MET A 144 9.05 19.27 -16.80
CA MET A 144 9.40 18.06 -16.05
C MET A 144 8.29 17.65 -15.08
N VAL A 145 7.77 18.58 -14.29
CA VAL A 145 6.73 18.29 -13.30
C VAL A 145 5.44 17.79 -13.96
N SER A 146 5.01 18.39 -15.07
CA SER A 146 3.80 17.94 -15.77
C SER A 146 3.91 16.51 -16.30
N GLU A 147 5.05 16.16 -16.91
CA GLU A 147 5.29 14.82 -17.44
C GLU A 147 5.37 13.76 -16.32
N LEU A 148 6.03 14.10 -15.20
CA LEU A 148 6.09 13.21 -14.03
C LEU A 148 4.70 12.95 -13.43
N GLN A 149 3.86 13.99 -13.35
CA GLN A 149 2.48 13.87 -12.90
C GLN A 149 1.66 12.98 -13.83
N GLN A 150 1.79 13.16 -15.14
CA GLN A 150 1.13 12.30 -16.13
C GLN A 150 1.55 10.83 -16.00
N CYS A 151 2.83 10.56 -15.76
CA CYS A 151 3.33 9.20 -15.51
C CYS A 151 2.70 8.59 -14.26
N GLN A 152 2.57 9.37 -13.17
CA GLN A 152 1.93 8.91 -11.94
C GLN A 152 0.44 8.63 -12.12
N GLU A 153 -0.28 9.51 -12.83
CA GLU A 153 -1.70 9.34 -13.14
C GLU A 153 -1.96 8.07 -13.98
N MET A 154 -1.09 7.79 -14.95
CA MET A 154 -1.19 6.59 -15.78
C MET A 154 -1.08 5.29 -14.95
N ILE A 155 -0.11 5.23 -14.03
CA ILE A 155 0.05 4.09 -13.12
C ILE A 155 -1.17 3.97 -12.19
N SER A 156 -1.58 5.09 -11.59
CA SER A 156 -2.69 5.11 -10.63
C SER A 156 -4.00 4.61 -11.23
N THR A 157 -4.35 5.11 -12.42
CA THR A 157 -5.61 4.78 -13.11
C THR A 157 -5.61 3.36 -13.69
N THR A 158 -4.46 2.89 -14.20
CA THR A 158 -4.41 1.62 -14.94
C THR A 158 -4.08 0.43 -14.04
N VAL A 159 -3.25 0.63 -13.02
CA VAL A 159 -2.59 -0.46 -12.28
C VAL A 159 -3.08 -0.56 -10.83
N SER A 160 -3.11 0.55 -10.10
CA SER A 160 -3.36 0.53 -8.64
C SER A 160 -4.69 -0.12 -8.26
N GLY A 161 -5.78 0.16 -8.99
CA GLY A 161 -7.08 -0.46 -8.72
C GLY A 161 -7.07 -1.99 -8.92
N ARG A 162 -6.36 -2.47 -9.95
CA ARG A 162 -6.27 -3.91 -10.24
C ARG A 162 -5.43 -4.66 -9.22
N LEU A 163 -4.34 -4.03 -8.75
CA LEU A 163 -3.52 -4.58 -7.65
C LEU A 163 -4.29 -4.60 -6.34
N SER A 164 -5.03 -3.53 -6.02
CA SER A 164 -5.84 -3.47 -4.81
C SER A 164 -6.88 -4.59 -4.74
N ASN A 165 -7.55 -4.90 -5.85
CA ASN A 165 -8.57 -5.96 -5.88
C ASN A 165 -8.01 -7.36 -5.60
N VAL A 166 -6.73 -7.60 -5.89
CA VAL A 166 -6.06 -8.90 -5.70
C VAL A 166 -5.34 -8.97 -4.35
N LEU A 167 -4.66 -7.89 -3.93
CA LEU A 167 -3.88 -7.85 -2.69
C LEU A 167 -4.76 -7.60 -1.46
N CYS A 168 -5.79 -6.77 -1.62
CA CYS A 168 -6.69 -6.36 -0.57
C CYS A 168 -8.15 -6.50 -1.04
N PRO A 169 -8.63 -7.73 -1.32
CA PRO A 169 -10.03 -7.94 -1.64
C PRO A 169 -10.85 -7.59 -0.39
N ALA A 170 -11.42 -6.40 -0.36
CA ALA A 170 -12.32 -5.97 0.70
C ALA A 170 -13.58 -5.39 0.06
N VAL A 171 -14.73 -5.92 0.47
CA VAL A 171 -16.04 -5.35 0.20
C VAL A 171 -16.61 -4.92 1.54
N ASP A 172 -16.79 -3.62 1.74
CA ASP A 172 -17.52 -3.12 2.90
C ASP A 172 -19.01 -3.43 2.67
N VAL A 173 -19.50 -4.50 3.30
CA VAL A 173 -20.92 -4.83 3.28
C VAL A 173 -21.59 -4.08 4.42
N LEU A 174 -22.49 -3.15 4.07
CA LEU A 174 -23.38 -2.53 5.04
C LEU A 174 -24.46 -3.55 5.44
N VAL A 175 -24.26 -4.23 6.57
CA VAL A 175 -25.32 -5.04 7.18
C VAL A 175 -26.17 -4.09 8.02
N GLY A 176 -27.14 -3.44 7.37
CA GLY A 176 -28.11 -2.59 8.06
C GLY A 176 -29.05 -3.42 8.92
N GLU A 177 -28.61 -3.82 10.11
CA GLU A 177 -29.51 -4.35 11.14
C GLU A 177 -30.16 -3.17 11.85
N VAL A 178 -31.44 -2.91 11.54
CA VAL A 178 -32.20 -1.85 12.18
C VAL A 178 -32.66 -2.36 13.55
N GLU A 179 -31.85 -2.12 14.57
CA GLU A 179 -32.26 -2.39 15.95
C GLU A 179 -33.18 -1.26 16.43
N ILE A 180 -34.50 -1.52 16.43
CA ILE A 180 -35.48 -0.61 17.02
C ILE A 180 -35.47 -0.82 18.54
N ILE A 181 -34.61 -0.09 19.25
CA ILE A 181 -34.66 -0.05 20.71
C ILE A 181 -35.89 0.78 21.10
N ARG A 182 -37.00 0.10 21.39
CA ARG A 182 -38.16 0.73 22.03
C ARG A 182 -37.77 0.95 23.49
N GLY A 183 -37.59 2.21 23.88
CA GLY A 183 -37.25 2.57 25.25
C GLY A 183 -38.29 2.01 26.22
N GLY A 184 -37.91 0.96 26.96
CA GLY A 184 -38.70 0.45 28.07
C GLY A 184 -38.63 1.45 29.22
N SER A 185 -39.70 2.21 29.42
CA SER A 185 -40.00 2.80 30.73
C SER A 185 -40.89 1.79 31.45
N GLY A 186 -40.44 1.34 32.61
CA GLY A 186 -41.01 0.23 33.35
C GLY A 186 -42.36 0.49 34.02
N ASN A 187 -42.89 -0.63 34.54
CA ASN A 187 -43.98 -0.80 35.51
C ASN A 187 -45.38 -0.29 35.15
N ASN A 188 -46.24 -1.23 34.77
CA ASN A 188 -47.38 -1.57 35.62
C ASN A 188 -47.94 -2.94 35.25
N ASP A 189 -48.06 -3.80 36.25
CA ASP A 189 -48.92 -4.97 36.25
C ASP A 189 -50.34 -4.56 35.88
N ASN A 190 -50.96 -5.27 34.93
CA ASN A 190 -52.36 -5.70 34.96
C ASN A 190 -52.74 -6.43 33.67
N ASP A 191 -53.09 -7.71 33.85
CA ASP A 191 -54.35 -8.34 33.48
C ASP A 191 -54.88 -8.26 32.02
N GLY A 192 -55.34 -9.40 31.52
CA GLY A 192 -56.33 -9.45 30.44
C GLY A 192 -55.89 -10.04 29.09
N ASP A 193 -56.17 -11.34 28.94
CA ASP A 193 -56.77 -12.01 27.79
C ASP A 193 -56.54 -11.53 26.32
N ASP A 194 -56.22 -12.57 25.52
CA ASP A 194 -56.72 -12.86 24.18
C ASP A 194 -56.09 -12.31 22.89
N ALA A 195 -56.19 -13.20 21.89
CA ALA A 195 -56.18 -12.97 20.44
C ALA A 195 -54.84 -12.84 19.67
N ARG A 196 -54.43 -14.00 19.13
CA ARG A 196 -54.11 -14.25 17.70
C ARG A 196 -53.78 -13.04 16.81
N ASN A 197 -52.57 -12.99 16.27
CA ASN A 197 -52.29 -12.38 14.95
C ASN A 197 -51.10 -13.12 14.28
N LYS A 198 -51.29 -13.92 13.23
CA LYS A 198 -51.60 -13.60 11.82
C LYS A 198 -50.44 -12.92 11.08
N LYS A 199 -49.62 -13.77 10.44
CA LYS A 199 -48.64 -13.43 9.39
C LYS A 199 -49.23 -12.43 8.40
N ARG A 200 -48.58 -11.27 8.24
CA ARG A 200 -48.85 -10.34 7.14
C ARG A 200 -47.54 -10.06 6.39
N LYS A 201 -47.49 -10.53 5.14
CA LYS A 201 -46.61 -10.01 4.09
C LYS A 201 -46.91 -8.53 3.90
N LEU A 202 -45.89 -7.69 3.76
CA LEU A 202 -46.07 -6.32 3.29
C LEU A 202 -45.02 -6.01 2.22
N ASN A 203 -45.52 -5.87 1.00
CA ASN A 203 -44.94 -5.12 -0.10
C ASN A 203 -45.89 -3.93 -0.33
N LYS A 204 -45.42 -2.69 -0.17
CA LYS A 204 -45.84 -1.51 -0.97
C LYS A 204 -45.21 -0.20 -0.47
N GLU A 205 -44.45 0.41 -1.38
CA GLU A 205 -44.54 1.79 -1.85
C GLU A 205 -44.95 2.87 -0.84
N SER A 206 -43.96 3.68 -0.50
CA SER A 206 -44.08 4.93 0.24
C SER A 206 -44.90 5.97 -0.52
N ASN A 207 -45.96 6.47 0.09
CA ASN A 207 -46.52 7.77 -0.23
C ASN A 207 -46.79 8.56 1.05
N ASN A 208 -46.35 9.81 1.01
CA ASN A 208 -46.11 10.73 2.11
C ASN A 208 -47.40 11.48 2.52
N SER A 209 -47.69 11.64 3.82
CA SER A 209 -48.27 12.87 4.42
C SER A 209 -48.58 12.74 5.93
N SER A 210 -47.93 13.63 6.69
CA SER A 210 -48.39 14.40 7.87
C SER A 210 -49.17 13.76 9.01
N SER A 211 -48.63 13.83 10.23
CA SER A 211 -49.09 14.72 11.32
C SER A 211 -48.49 14.27 12.65
N GLY A 212 -48.09 15.24 13.48
CA GLY A 212 -47.26 15.04 14.66
C GLY A 212 -47.93 14.32 15.83
N THR A 213 -47.08 13.60 16.57
CA THR A 213 -47.21 13.41 18.02
C THR A 213 -45.79 13.15 18.53
N ASP A 214 -45.22 14.15 19.21
CA ASP A 214 -43.93 14.07 19.91
C ASP A 214 -44.03 13.07 21.07
N HIS A 215 -43.88 11.79 20.75
CA HIS A 215 -43.37 10.81 21.70
C HIS A 215 -41.88 10.72 21.48
N ASN A 216 -41.09 10.89 22.55
CA ASN A 216 -39.65 10.64 22.61
C ASN A 216 -39.32 9.15 22.35
N ASN A 217 -39.72 8.61 21.19
CA ASN A 217 -39.12 7.44 20.60
C ASN A 217 -37.83 7.91 19.97
N SER A 218 -36.76 7.97 20.77
CA SER A 218 -35.41 8.10 20.23
C SER A 218 -35.09 6.83 19.45
N GLU A 219 -35.52 6.78 18.19
CA GLU A 219 -35.15 5.75 17.23
C GLU A 219 -33.65 5.89 16.98
N ARG A 220 -32.84 5.13 17.72
CA ARG A 220 -31.39 5.10 17.50
C ARG A 220 -31.09 4.09 16.41
N ARG A 221 -30.87 4.57 15.20
CA ARG A 221 -30.35 3.74 14.09
C ARG A 221 -28.88 3.47 14.33
N ILE A 222 -28.53 2.24 14.69
CA ILE A 222 -27.14 1.79 14.82
C ILE A 222 -26.81 0.98 13.56
N ASN A 223 -25.99 1.54 12.67
CA ASN A 223 -25.49 0.81 11.51
C ASN A 223 -24.29 -0.05 11.94
N HIS A 224 -24.42 -1.37 11.81
CA HIS A 224 -23.31 -2.29 12.03
C HIS A 224 -22.56 -2.50 10.71
N TYR A 225 -21.25 -2.24 10.71
CA TYR A 225 -20.37 -2.52 9.57
C TYR A 225 -19.65 -3.84 9.83
N ILE A 226 -19.98 -4.87 9.05
CA ILE A 226 -19.29 -6.15 9.09
C ILE A 226 -18.47 -6.27 7.81
N ARG A 227 -17.15 -6.43 7.95
CA ARG A 227 -16.26 -6.70 6.82
C ARG A 227 -16.37 -8.19 6.49
N ALA A 228 -17.35 -8.55 5.67
CA ALA A 228 -17.51 -9.93 5.20
C ALA A 228 -16.36 -10.32 4.25
N GLN A 229 -15.98 -11.60 4.24
CA GLN A 229 -15.08 -12.14 3.23
C GLN A 229 -15.71 -11.94 1.84
N VAL A 230 -14.91 -11.42 0.92
CA VAL A 230 -15.32 -11.12 -0.46
C VAL A 230 -15.77 -12.41 -1.16
N ASP A 231 -16.78 -12.28 -2.03
CA ASP A 231 -17.25 -13.38 -2.88
C ASP A 231 -16.07 -14.09 -3.57
N PRO A 232 -15.85 -15.39 -3.31
CA PRO A 232 -14.89 -16.24 -4.00
C PRO A 232 -14.84 -16.03 -5.52
N ALA A 233 -15.99 -15.91 -6.17
CA ALA A 233 -16.07 -15.75 -7.61
C ALA A 233 -15.48 -14.41 -8.08
N TYR A 234 -15.69 -13.34 -7.31
CA TYR A 234 -15.10 -12.02 -7.58
C TYR A 234 -13.57 -12.03 -7.38
N VAL A 235 -13.09 -12.70 -6.34
CA VAL A 235 -11.65 -12.84 -6.09
C VAL A 235 -10.99 -13.58 -7.25
N HIS A 236 -11.58 -14.70 -7.69
CA HIS A 236 -11.10 -15.45 -8.85
C HIS A 236 -11.07 -14.58 -10.12
N LEU A 237 -12.17 -13.88 -10.41
CA LEU A 237 -12.26 -12.97 -11.55
C LEU A 237 -11.17 -11.91 -11.52
N SER A 238 -10.88 -11.33 -10.36
CA SER A 238 -9.81 -10.34 -10.18
C SER A 238 -8.44 -10.92 -10.49
N HIS A 239 -8.16 -12.15 -10.03
CA HIS A 239 -6.92 -12.86 -10.36
C HIS A 239 -6.79 -13.14 -11.87
N VAL A 240 -7.87 -13.62 -12.51
CA VAL A 240 -7.89 -13.90 -13.96
C VAL A 240 -7.66 -12.61 -14.78
N ILE A 241 -8.35 -11.52 -14.44
CA ILE A 241 -8.20 -10.23 -15.12
C ILE A 241 -6.76 -9.71 -14.94
N LEU A 242 -6.18 -9.82 -13.74
CA LEU A 242 -4.83 -9.38 -13.50
C LEU A 242 -3.82 -10.21 -14.30
N ALA A 243 -3.94 -11.55 -14.27
CA ALA A 243 -3.06 -12.46 -14.99
C ALA A 243 -3.10 -12.22 -16.51
N ARG A 244 -4.31 -12.11 -17.08
CA ARG A 244 -4.49 -11.83 -18.52
C ARG A 244 -3.84 -10.52 -18.96
N ASN A 245 -3.84 -9.51 -18.09
CA ASN A 245 -3.31 -8.18 -18.40
C ASN A 245 -1.90 -7.92 -17.85
N ALA A 246 -1.26 -8.93 -17.26
CA ALA A 246 -0.01 -8.75 -16.51
C ALA A 246 1.11 -8.15 -17.37
N GLU A 247 1.23 -8.58 -18.63
CA GLU A 247 2.23 -8.07 -19.57
C GLU A 247 2.03 -6.59 -19.87
N MET A 248 0.80 -6.20 -20.23
CA MET A 248 0.46 -4.80 -20.53
C MET A 248 0.64 -3.91 -19.32
N ILE A 249 0.20 -4.36 -18.14
CA ILE A 249 0.37 -3.64 -16.88
C ILE A 249 1.86 -3.41 -16.59
N ARG A 250 2.69 -4.45 -16.72
CA ARG A 250 4.15 -4.32 -16.54
C ARG A 250 4.73 -3.32 -17.54
N HIS A 251 4.30 -3.39 -18.81
CA HIS A 251 4.77 -2.47 -19.85
C HIS A 251 4.39 -1.02 -19.52
N THR A 252 3.15 -0.75 -19.08
CA THR A 252 2.72 0.58 -18.65
C THR A 252 3.62 1.12 -17.55
N VAL A 253 3.86 0.34 -16.48
CA VAL A 253 4.74 0.77 -15.39
C VAL A 253 6.17 1.00 -15.89
N ALA A 254 6.71 0.10 -16.72
CA ALA A 254 8.04 0.25 -17.29
C ALA A 254 8.18 1.52 -18.13
N THR A 255 7.21 1.81 -19.00
CA THR A 255 7.18 3.02 -19.82
C THR A 255 7.09 4.27 -18.95
N SER A 256 6.23 4.29 -17.93
CA SER A 256 6.13 5.44 -17.02
C SER A 256 7.43 5.70 -16.26
N ILE A 257 8.10 4.66 -15.74
CA ILE A 257 9.41 4.79 -15.07
C ILE A 257 10.47 5.30 -16.06
N PHE A 258 10.51 4.74 -17.27
CA PHE A 258 11.46 5.13 -18.30
C PHE A 258 11.28 6.60 -18.71
N THR A 259 10.04 7.02 -18.97
CA THR A 259 9.72 8.42 -19.30
C THR A 259 10.12 9.35 -18.16
N ALA A 260 9.78 9.01 -16.91
CA ALA A 260 10.18 9.81 -15.75
C ALA A 260 11.71 9.97 -15.66
N GLN A 261 12.46 8.88 -15.85
CA GLN A 261 13.93 8.91 -15.89
C GLN A 261 14.46 9.82 -17.01
N GLN A 262 13.86 9.74 -18.19
CA GLN A 262 14.27 10.50 -19.36
C GLN A 262 14.02 12.00 -19.19
N VAL A 263 12.84 12.38 -18.69
CA VAL A 263 12.48 13.78 -18.46
C VAL A 263 13.38 14.42 -17.40
N ILE A 264 13.72 13.68 -16.33
CA ILE A 264 14.72 14.14 -15.34
C ILE A 264 16.09 14.32 -16.00
N SER A 265 16.49 13.41 -16.87
CA SER A 265 17.74 13.51 -17.63
C SER A 265 17.81 14.78 -18.47
N ASP A 266 16.72 15.09 -19.17
CA ASP A 266 16.66 16.22 -20.07
C ASP A 266 16.62 17.55 -19.31
N TYR A 267 15.95 17.59 -18.16
CA TYR A 267 16.03 18.71 -17.22
C TYR A 267 17.48 18.93 -16.74
N LEU A 268 18.18 17.88 -16.30
CA LEU A 268 19.57 17.99 -15.85
C LEU A 268 20.51 18.52 -16.94
N LYS A 269 20.36 18.04 -18.19
CA LYS A 269 21.13 18.55 -19.34
C LYS A 269 20.84 20.02 -19.62
N ALA A 270 19.56 20.43 -19.55
CA ALA A 270 19.18 21.82 -19.73
C ALA A 270 19.80 22.72 -18.64
N MET A 271 19.83 22.26 -17.39
CA MET A 271 20.45 23.01 -16.28
C MET A 271 21.97 23.16 -16.41
N GLN A 272 22.65 22.16 -16.97
CA GLN A 272 24.09 22.26 -17.26
C GLN A 272 24.38 23.34 -18.30
N LYS A 273 23.56 23.44 -19.35
CA LYS A 273 23.69 24.47 -20.38
C LYS A 273 23.52 25.88 -19.79
N ASP A 274 22.50 26.08 -18.96
CA ASP A 274 22.22 27.37 -18.31
C ASP A 274 23.36 27.82 -17.38
N THR A 275 24.11 26.88 -16.78
CA THR A 275 25.23 27.19 -15.87
C THR A 275 26.51 27.52 -16.64
N GLY A 276 26.71 26.92 -17.82
CA GLY A 276 27.92 27.11 -18.64
C GLY A 276 28.01 28.47 -19.35
N ASP A 277 26.87 29.08 -19.71
CA ASP A 277 26.85 30.33 -20.50
C ASP A 277 27.18 31.59 -19.68
N TYR A 278 27.15 31.54 -18.34
CA TYR A 278 27.53 32.68 -17.49
C TYR A 278 29.06 32.83 -17.30
N GLY A 279 29.87 31.88 -17.79
CA GLY A 279 31.31 31.85 -17.57
C GLY A 279 32.19 32.62 -18.57
N HIS A 280 31.65 33.10 -19.70
CA HIS A 280 32.49 33.62 -20.79
C HIS A 280 32.45 35.14 -21.03
N ASN A 281 31.71 35.91 -20.22
CA ASN A 281 31.59 37.37 -20.37
C ASN A 281 32.04 38.19 -19.14
N SER A 282 32.87 37.64 -18.26
CA SER A 282 33.47 38.40 -17.16
C SER A 282 34.77 39.08 -17.59
N PHE A 283 34.68 40.40 -17.82
CA PHE A 283 35.72 41.43 -17.70
C PHE A 283 36.93 41.41 -18.67
N ASN A 284 36.77 42.08 -19.81
CA ASN A 284 37.80 42.99 -20.32
C ASN A 284 37.25 44.41 -20.21
N LEU A 285 37.52 45.05 -19.08
CA LEU A 285 37.39 46.49 -18.85
C LEU A 285 38.72 46.98 -18.29
#